data_AF-A0A5Q0CAF8-F1
#
_entry.id   AF-A0A5Q0CAF8-F1
#
_cell.length_a   1.000
_cell.length_b   1.000
_cell.length_c   1.000
_cell.angle_alpha   90.00
_cell.angle_beta   90.00
_cell.angle_gamma   90.00
#
_symmetry.space_group_name_H-M   'P 1'
#
loop_
_entity.id
_entity.type
_entity.pdbx_description
1 polymer ?
#
loop_
_entity_poly.entity_id
_entity_poly.type
_entity_poly.pdbx_seq_one_letter_code
_entity_poly.pdbx_strand_id
1 'polypeptide(L)'
;MQQETEADVRSDKADATMPRKLSGFISRMGRGHQALLVLLSVLLFAVGILPLEVQRRIVNDATQGASLNAILALVAAYLALVLSEGGIKLVLNVYRGWIGEVAIRWLRMVVIDAGERHAEGLTTVAEGIEMSIVLAEAEPVGGFVGTSITEPVLQAGVLLAVGSYMIYLQPLLALAVIAVFVPQAILVPVLQGLINQRVKTKITVMRHLSEEMVDHSSPKSPKHQAARVQRLFSTNMSIYKLKYSLNFLMNLMFQLGYAGIFALGGYYVITGKIEIGTVVAFIAGLNKVSDPWGALVDWYRDLRVTQVKYELIRDASALDQRPSSGGAN
;
A
#
# COMPACT_ATOMS: atom_id res chain seq x y z
N MET A 1 5.73 -52.64 24.42
CA MET A 1 5.98 -52.13 23.05
C MET A 1 4.80 -51.41 22.42
N GLN A 2 3.53 -51.78 22.65
CA GLN A 2 2.38 -51.01 22.11
C GLN A 2 1.96 -49.78 22.94
N GLN A 3 2.29 -49.71 24.23
CA GLN A 3 1.97 -48.54 25.09
C GLN A 3 2.94 -47.36 24.97
N GLU A 4 4.18 -47.57 24.50
CA GLU A 4 5.12 -46.47 24.26
C GLU A 4 4.84 -45.71 22.95
N THR A 5 4.27 -46.38 21.95
CA THR A 5 3.91 -45.75 20.66
C THR A 5 2.65 -44.88 20.77
N GLU A 6 1.70 -45.21 21.66
CA GLU A 6 0.52 -44.37 21.90
C GLU A 6 0.84 -43.14 22.77
N ALA A 7 1.84 -43.21 23.64
CA ALA A 7 2.28 -42.07 24.45
C ALA A 7 2.98 -40.99 23.60
N ASP A 8 3.76 -41.41 22.60
CA ASP A 8 4.47 -40.50 21.68
C ASP A 8 3.49 -39.80 20.71
N VAL A 9 2.49 -40.53 20.19
CA VAL A 9 1.44 -39.96 19.32
C VAL A 9 0.46 -39.06 20.08
N ARG A 10 0.30 -39.24 21.41
CA ARG A 10 -0.54 -38.38 22.25
C ARG A 10 0.18 -37.12 22.73
N SER A 11 1.52 -37.14 22.80
CA SER A 11 2.35 -35.97 23.10
C SER A 11 2.37 -34.98 21.94
N ASP A 12 2.22 -35.43 20.69
CA ASP A 12 2.24 -34.54 19.50
C ASP A 12 0.88 -33.87 19.23
N LYS A 13 -0.19 -34.30 19.92
CA LYS A 13 -1.54 -33.69 19.84
C LYS A 13 -1.83 -32.65 20.92
N ALA A 14 -0.96 -32.50 21.93
CA ALA A 14 -1.24 -31.66 23.10
C ALA A 14 -0.72 -30.22 23.02
N ASP A 15 -0.02 -29.82 21.95
CA ASP A 15 0.58 -28.49 21.81
C ASP A 15 -0.13 -27.60 20.76
N ALA A 16 -1.35 -27.99 20.36
CA ALA A 16 -2.22 -27.23 19.45
C ALA A 16 -3.05 -26.14 20.17
N THR A 17 -2.51 -25.54 21.23
CA THR A 17 -3.12 -24.32 21.80
C THR A 17 -2.92 -23.17 20.83
N MET A 18 -4.03 -22.70 20.23
CA MET A 18 -4.07 -21.58 19.30
C MET A 18 -3.31 -20.37 19.88
N PRO A 19 -2.22 -19.89 19.23
CA PRO A 19 -1.41 -18.80 19.75
C PRO A 19 -2.29 -17.55 19.92
N ARG A 20 -2.37 -17.04 21.16
CA ARG A 20 -3.19 -15.88 21.55
C ARG A 20 -2.86 -14.56 20.82
N LYS A 21 -1.84 -14.52 19.94
CA LYS A 21 -1.37 -13.32 19.24
C LYS A 21 -0.91 -13.66 17.82
N LEU A 22 -1.35 -12.84 16.85
CA LEU A 22 -0.92 -12.87 15.43
C LEU A 22 0.62 -12.89 15.27
N SER A 23 1.35 -12.27 16.20
CA SER A 23 2.81 -12.27 16.25
C SER A 23 3.45 -13.65 16.49
N GLY A 24 2.75 -14.57 17.18
CA GLY A 24 3.21 -15.94 17.40
C GLY A 24 3.16 -16.79 16.13
N PHE A 25 2.17 -16.55 15.27
CA PHE A 25 2.05 -17.19 13.96
C PHE A 25 3.14 -16.69 12.99
N ILE A 26 3.39 -15.37 12.95
CA ILE A 26 4.46 -14.76 12.14
C ILE A 26 5.84 -15.30 12.53
N SER A 27 6.09 -15.52 13.83
CA SER A 27 7.35 -16.07 14.32
C SER A 27 7.53 -17.56 14.05
N ARG A 28 6.44 -18.35 14.01
CA ARG A 28 6.49 -19.81 13.82
C ARG A 28 6.44 -20.19 12.34
N MET A 29 5.89 -19.33 11.48
CA MET A 29 5.75 -19.55 10.03
C MET A 29 6.88 -18.95 9.17
N GLY A 30 8.08 -18.72 9.73
CA GLY A 30 9.29 -18.68 8.91
C GLY A 30 10.16 -17.44 9.05
N ARG A 31 11.09 -17.51 10.01
CA ARG A 31 12.27 -16.64 10.05
C ARG A 31 13.08 -16.72 8.75
N GLY A 32 13.11 -17.88 8.10
CA GLY A 32 13.77 -18.08 6.80
C GLY A 32 13.08 -17.35 5.64
N HIS A 33 11.74 -17.38 5.59
CA HIS A 33 10.96 -16.69 4.55
C HIS A 33 11.06 -15.17 4.67
N GLN A 34 11.03 -14.66 5.91
CA GLN A 34 11.28 -13.25 6.18
C GLN A 34 12.72 -12.83 5.83
N ALA A 35 13.72 -13.64 6.18
CA ALA A 35 15.11 -13.39 5.81
C ALA A 35 15.30 -13.36 4.28
N LEU A 36 14.68 -14.29 3.54
CA LEU A 36 14.71 -14.29 2.08
C LEU A 36 14.04 -13.04 1.49
N LEU A 37 12.89 -12.63 2.01
CA LEU A 37 12.21 -11.39 1.57
C LEU A 37 13.07 -10.15 1.81
N VAL A 38 13.74 -10.06 2.96
CA VAL A 38 14.67 -8.96 3.26
C VAL A 38 15.84 -8.99 2.29
N LEU A 39 16.45 -10.16 2.08
CA LEU A 39 17.58 -10.32 1.16
C LEU A 39 17.20 -9.94 -0.28
N LEU A 40 16.05 -10.41 -0.78
CA LEU A 40 15.51 -10.04 -2.09
C LEU A 40 15.22 -8.54 -2.18
N SER A 41 14.75 -7.91 -1.10
CA SER A 41 14.50 -6.47 -1.06
C SER A 41 15.81 -5.67 -1.13
N VAL A 42 16.82 -6.05 -0.36
CA VAL A 42 18.16 -5.44 -0.40
C VAL A 42 18.77 -5.59 -1.79
N LEU A 43 18.67 -6.79 -2.38
CA LEU A 43 19.15 -7.04 -3.74
C LEU A 43 18.42 -6.18 -4.77
N LEU A 44 17.08 -6.06 -4.67
CA LEU A 44 16.28 -5.20 -5.52
C LEU A 44 16.73 -3.73 -5.43
N PHE A 45 17.01 -3.24 -4.23
CA PHE A 45 17.48 -1.86 -4.02
C PHE A 45 18.87 -1.64 -4.64
N ALA A 46 19.79 -2.58 -4.44
CA ALA A 46 21.13 -2.50 -5.01
C ALA A 46 21.11 -2.53 -6.54
N VAL A 47 20.35 -3.46 -7.13
CA VAL A 47 20.21 -3.58 -8.58
C VAL A 47 19.45 -2.38 -9.16
N GLY A 48 18.45 -1.85 -8.46
CA GLY A 48 17.63 -0.75 -8.94
C GLY A 48 18.38 0.56 -9.21
N ILE A 49 19.55 0.76 -8.61
CA ILE A 49 20.41 1.93 -8.84
C ILE A 49 21.23 1.77 -10.14
N LEU A 50 21.63 0.54 -10.47
CA LEU A 50 22.59 0.27 -11.55
C LEU A 50 22.11 0.74 -12.94
N PRO A 51 20.83 0.58 -13.34
CA PRO A 51 20.35 1.13 -14.59
C PRO A 51 20.55 2.65 -14.72
N LEU A 52 20.41 3.40 -13.62
CA LEU A 52 20.62 4.86 -13.62
C LEU A 52 22.09 5.21 -13.89
N GLU A 53 23.01 4.48 -13.26
CA GLU A 53 24.45 4.63 -13.47
C GLU A 53 24.87 4.26 -14.90
N VAL A 54 24.30 3.20 -15.46
CA VAL A 54 24.59 2.81 -16.85
C VAL A 54 24.00 3.82 -17.83
N GLN A 55 22.78 4.32 -17.61
CA GLN A 55 22.20 5.41 -18.43
C GLN A 55 23.09 6.65 -18.41
N ARG A 56 23.59 7.05 -17.23
CA ARG A 56 24.55 8.15 -17.07
C ARG A 56 25.78 7.95 -17.95
N ARG A 57 26.41 6.78 -17.85
CA ARG A 57 27.63 6.43 -18.60
C ARG A 57 27.41 6.39 -20.10
N ILE A 58 26.30 5.79 -20.56
CA ILE A 58 25.94 5.76 -21.99
C ILE A 58 25.95 7.17 -22.58
N VAL A 59 25.29 8.11 -21.89
CA VAL A 59 25.19 9.50 -22.38
C VAL A 59 26.55 10.20 -22.31
N ASN A 60 27.29 10.04 -21.20
CA ASN A 60 28.61 10.65 -21.04
C ASN A 60 29.59 10.17 -22.12
N ASP A 61 29.70 8.86 -22.30
CA ASP A 61 30.58 8.23 -23.29
C ASP A 61 30.22 8.66 -24.72
N ALA A 62 28.91 8.76 -25.02
CA ALA A 62 28.45 9.28 -26.30
C ALA A 62 28.90 10.73 -26.55
N THR A 63 28.85 11.59 -25.52
CA THR A 63 29.32 12.98 -25.64
C THR A 63 30.83 13.14 -25.67
N GLN A 64 31.58 12.16 -25.16
CA GLN A 64 33.05 12.16 -25.14
C GLN A 64 33.66 11.47 -26.38
N GLY A 65 32.83 11.04 -27.33
CA GLY A 65 33.29 10.44 -28.59
C GLY A 65 33.69 8.97 -28.48
N ALA A 66 33.10 8.22 -27.54
CA ALA A 66 33.32 6.79 -27.44
C ALA A 66 32.89 6.03 -28.70
N SER A 67 33.53 4.88 -28.95
CA SER A 67 33.17 4.03 -30.08
C SER A 67 31.76 3.45 -29.95
N LEU A 68 31.10 3.21 -31.09
CA LEU A 68 29.76 2.61 -31.12
C LEU A 68 29.71 1.25 -30.38
N ASN A 69 30.78 0.45 -30.48
CA ASN A 69 30.86 -0.84 -29.80
C ASN A 69 30.83 -0.71 -28.27
N ALA A 70 31.49 0.31 -27.71
CA ALA A 70 31.46 0.57 -26.27
C ALA A 70 30.04 0.97 -25.81
N ILE A 71 29.38 1.83 -26.59
CA ILE A 71 27.99 2.24 -26.32
C ILE A 71 27.06 1.03 -26.40
N LEU A 72 27.19 0.18 -27.44
CA LEU A 72 26.39 -1.04 -27.58
C LEU A 72 26.59 -2.02 -26.41
N ALA A 73 27.83 -2.16 -25.92
CA ALA A 73 28.11 -2.97 -24.74
C ALA A 73 27.42 -2.43 -23.48
N LEU A 74 27.42 -1.10 -23.28
CA LEU A 74 26.70 -0.47 -22.17
C LEU A 74 25.17 -0.62 -22.31
N VAL A 75 24.64 -0.52 -23.53
CA VAL A 75 23.20 -0.76 -23.79
C VAL A 75 22.83 -2.21 -23.51
N ALA A 76 23.67 -3.17 -23.91
CA ALA A 76 23.45 -4.58 -23.58
C ALA A 76 23.51 -4.82 -22.05
N ALA A 77 24.47 -4.20 -21.35
CA ALA A 77 24.54 -4.24 -19.88
C ALA A 77 23.30 -3.62 -19.23
N TYR A 78 22.82 -2.48 -19.74
CA TYR A 78 21.59 -1.84 -19.29
C TYR A 78 20.38 -2.78 -19.42
N LEU A 79 20.23 -3.45 -20.57
CA LEU A 79 19.15 -4.41 -20.79
C LEU A 79 19.23 -5.58 -19.80
N ALA A 80 20.42 -6.14 -19.58
CA ALA A 80 20.62 -7.21 -18.61
C ALA A 80 20.27 -6.78 -17.18
N LEU A 81 20.62 -5.55 -16.79
CA LEU A 81 20.29 -4.98 -15.48
C LEU A 81 18.79 -4.76 -15.30
N VAL A 82 18.11 -4.19 -16.30
CA VAL A 82 16.65 -3.96 -16.24
C VAL A 82 15.89 -5.28 -16.21
N LEU A 83 16.32 -6.30 -16.98
CA LEU A 83 15.75 -7.64 -16.91
C LEU A 83 15.98 -8.29 -15.54
N SER A 84 17.17 -8.12 -14.96
CA SER A 84 17.49 -8.62 -13.62
C SER A 84 16.64 -7.94 -12.55
N GLU A 85 16.51 -6.61 -12.61
CA GLU A 85 15.65 -5.83 -11.70
C GLU A 85 14.19 -6.29 -11.78
N GLY A 86 13.66 -6.42 -13.01
CA GLY A 86 12.30 -6.89 -13.26
C GLY A 86 12.08 -8.33 -12.77
N GLY A 87 13.06 -9.21 -12.99
CA GLY A 87 13.04 -10.60 -12.50
C GLY A 87 13.03 -10.69 -10.97
N ILE A 88 13.89 -9.94 -10.29
CA ILE A 88 13.92 -9.88 -8.82
C ILE A 88 12.57 -9.37 -8.29
N LYS A 89 12.03 -8.30 -8.90
CA LYS A 89 10.73 -7.74 -8.52
C LYS A 89 9.59 -8.74 -8.72
N LEU A 90 9.60 -9.49 -9.82
CA LEU A 90 8.64 -10.54 -10.10
C LEU A 90 8.69 -11.64 -9.03
N VAL A 91 9.88 -12.19 -8.76
CA VAL A 91 10.08 -13.24 -7.75
C VAL A 91 9.63 -12.75 -6.38
N LEU A 92 10.02 -11.53 -6.00
CA LEU A 92 9.64 -10.93 -4.72
C LEU A 92 8.12 -10.77 -4.60
N ASN A 93 7.43 -10.30 -5.64
CA ASN A 93 5.98 -10.13 -5.61
C ASN A 93 5.22 -11.46 -5.59
N VAL A 94 5.63 -12.43 -6.40
CA VAL A 94 5.05 -13.78 -6.39
C VAL A 94 5.24 -14.45 -5.03
N TYR A 95 6.43 -14.33 -4.44
CA TYR A 95 6.72 -14.92 -3.14
C TYR A 95 5.91 -14.28 -2.01
N ARG A 96 5.75 -12.94 -2.05
CA ARG A 96 4.85 -12.22 -1.14
C ARG A 96 3.40 -12.71 -1.26
N GLY A 97 2.91 -12.86 -2.48
CA GLY A 97 1.56 -13.39 -2.74
C GLY A 97 1.39 -14.81 -2.20
N TRP A 98 2.38 -15.68 -2.44
CA TRP A 98 2.35 -17.05 -1.93
C TRP A 98 2.32 -17.12 -0.40
N ILE A 99 3.13 -16.31 0.30
CA ILE A 99 3.09 -16.24 1.77
C ILE A 99 1.70 -15.79 2.26
N GLY A 100 1.08 -14.84 1.57
CA GLY A 100 -0.30 -14.43 1.82
C GLY A 100 -1.27 -15.59 1.72
N GLU A 101 -1.17 -16.40 0.66
CA GLU A 101 -2.07 -17.54 0.47
C GLU A 101 -1.82 -18.71 1.42
N VAL A 102 -0.58 -18.94 1.85
CA VAL A 102 -0.29 -19.91 2.91
C VAL A 102 -0.99 -19.50 4.21
N ALA A 103 -0.97 -18.21 4.55
CA ALA A 103 -1.67 -17.70 5.72
C ALA A 103 -3.19 -17.88 5.60
N ILE A 104 -3.77 -17.56 4.43
CA ILE A 104 -5.20 -17.73 4.13
C ILE A 104 -5.59 -19.22 4.23
N ARG A 105 -4.83 -20.11 3.59
CA ARG A 105 -5.07 -21.56 3.64
C ARG A 105 -5.06 -22.09 5.06
N TRP A 106 -4.10 -21.65 5.89
CA TRP A 106 -4.05 -22.06 7.30
C TRP A 106 -5.29 -21.59 8.07
N LEU A 107 -5.70 -20.33 7.88
CA LEU A 107 -6.89 -19.78 8.52
C LEU A 107 -8.16 -20.59 8.17
N ARG A 108 -8.32 -20.96 6.89
CA ARG A 108 -9.42 -21.84 6.43
C ARG A 108 -9.42 -23.18 7.14
N MET A 109 -8.26 -23.83 7.26
CA MET A 109 -8.16 -25.13 7.94
C MET A 109 -8.49 -25.05 9.43
N VAL A 110 -8.06 -23.97 10.11
CA VAL A 110 -8.38 -23.76 11.53
C VAL A 110 -9.89 -23.63 11.77
N VAL A 111 -10.62 -23.00 10.86
CA VAL A 111 -12.08 -22.85 11.02
C VAL A 111 -12.86 -24.09 10.64
N ILE A 112 -12.42 -24.82 9.62
CA ILE A 112 -13.01 -26.13 9.30
C ILE A 112 -12.88 -27.05 10.53
N ASP A 113 -11.69 -27.13 11.11
CA ASP A 113 -11.41 -27.95 12.30
C ASP A 113 -12.14 -27.45 13.56
N ALA A 114 -12.29 -26.14 13.73
CA ALA A 114 -13.11 -25.58 14.82
C ALA A 114 -14.61 -25.90 14.65
N GLY A 115 -15.12 -25.88 13.42
CA GLY A 115 -16.49 -26.28 13.10
C GLY A 115 -16.72 -27.77 13.32
N GLU A 116 -15.77 -28.62 12.95
CA GLU A 116 -15.84 -30.07 13.17
C GLU A 116 -15.78 -30.44 14.66
N ARG A 117 -14.91 -29.78 15.46
CA ARG A 117 -14.80 -30.03 16.91
C ARG A 117 -16.01 -29.56 17.72
N HIS A 118 -16.79 -28.61 17.22
CA HIS A 118 -18.02 -28.15 17.88
C HIS A 118 -19.29 -28.88 17.43
N ALA A 119 -19.19 -29.75 16.40
CA ALA A 119 -20.30 -30.61 15.97
C ALA A 119 -20.69 -31.66 17.03
N GLU A 120 -19.83 -31.94 18.00
CA GLU A 120 -20.12 -32.86 19.11
C GLU A 120 -20.88 -32.21 20.29
N GLY A 121 -21.20 -30.90 20.22
CA GLY A 121 -21.88 -30.21 21.33
C GLY A 121 -22.76 -28.98 21.02
N LEU A 122 -22.78 -28.45 19.79
CA LEU A 122 -23.57 -27.26 19.46
C LEU A 122 -24.85 -27.60 18.70
N THR A 123 -26.00 -27.19 19.26
CA THR A 123 -27.34 -27.58 18.80
C THR A 123 -27.91 -26.75 17.65
N THR A 124 -27.20 -25.78 17.07
CA THR A 124 -27.76 -24.96 15.98
C THR A 124 -26.78 -24.60 14.86
N VAL A 125 -27.25 -24.78 13.62
CA VAL A 125 -26.59 -24.38 12.36
C VAL A 125 -26.19 -22.90 12.32
N ALA A 126 -26.84 -22.06 13.14
CA ALA A 126 -26.61 -20.61 13.20
C ALA A 126 -25.23 -20.22 13.75
N GLU A 127 -24.71 -20.89 14.79
CA GLU A 127 -23.39 -20.58 15.39
C GLU A 127 -22.22 -20.98 14.47
N GLY A 128 -22.37 -22.07 13.71
CA GLY A 128 -21.38 -22.48 12.70
C GLY A 128 -21.30 -21.51 11.50
N ILE A 129 -22.44 -20.93 11.11
CA ILE A 129 -22.51 -19.89 10.07
C ILE A 129 -21.88 -18.58 10.59
N GLU A 130 -22.14 -18.20 11.83
CA GLU A 130 -21.61 -16.98 12.45
C GLU A 130 -20.07 -17.02 12.57
N MET A 131 -19.50 -18.16 12.95
CA MET A 131 -18.04 -18.37 13.00
C MET A 131 -17.41 -18.35 11.60
N SER A 132 -18.10 -18.89 10.58
CA SER A 132 -17.68 -18.81 9.17
C SER A 132 -17.74 -17.39 8.61
N ILE A 133 -18.72 -16.57 9.03
CA ILE A 133 -18.86 -15.16 8.63
C ILE A 133 -17.77 -14.32 9.28
N VAL A 134 -17.54 -14.46 10.58
CA VAL A 134 -16.47 -13.74 11.31
C VAL A 134 -15.10 -14.08 10.72
N LEU A 135 -14.87 -15.31 10.28
CA LEU A 135 -13.64 -15.67 9.59
C LEU A 135 -13.56 -15.08 8.18
N ALA A 136 -14.64 -15.16 7.38
CA ALA A 136 -14.69 -14.58 6.04
C ALA A 136 -14.49 -13.05 6.08
N GLU A 137 -14.84 -12.38 7.18
CA GLU A 137 -14.56 -10.96 7.42
C GLU A 137 -13.14 -10.70 7.99
N ALA A 138 -12.54 -11.65 8.71
CA ALA A 138 -11.18 -11.54 9.26
C ALA A 138 -10.06 -11.97 8.27
N GLU A 139 -10.39 -12.80 7.26
CA GLU A 139 -9.49 -13.35 6.24
C GLU A 139 -8.86 -12.26 5.33
N PRO A 140 -9.61 -11.23 4.87
CA PRO A 140 -9.01 -10.09 4.17
C PRO A 140 -8.06 -9.28 5.07
N VAL A 141 -8.29 -9.27 6.39
CA VAL A 141 -7.49 -8.48 7.35
C VAL A 141 -6.15 -9.15 7.61
N GLY A 142 -6.09 -10.48 7.70
CA GLY A 142 -4.84 -11.23 7.87
C GLY A 142 -3.89 -11.17 6.67
N GLY A 143 -4.43 -11.32 5.46
CA GLY A 143 -3.66 -11.17 4.20
C GLY A 143 -3.16 -9.75 3.96
N PHE A 144 -3.95 -8.74 4.37
CA PHE A 144 -3.58 -7.32 4.32
C PHE A 144 -2.50 -6.99 5.36
N VAL A 145 -2.58 -7.45 6.61
CA VAL A 145 -1.56 -7.12 7.62
C VAL A 145 -0.16 -7.65 7.27
N GLY A 146 -0.05 -8.80 6.61
CA GLY A 146 1.25 -9.37 6.18
C GLY A 146 1.87 -8.69 4.94
N THR A 147 1.04 -8.18 4.03
CA THR A 147 1.48 -7.54 2.77
C THR A 147 1.57 -6.02 2.90
N SER A 148 0.64 -5.39 3.60
CA SER A 148 0.51 -3.93 3.72
C SER A 148 1.53 -3.28 4.66
N ILE A 149 2.20 -4.01 5.57
CA ILE A 149 3.35 -3.45 6.32
C ILE A 149 4.63 -3.52 5.47
N THR A 150 4.75 -4.57 4.66
CA THR A 150 5.96 -4.83 3.86
C THR A 150 6.08 -3.88 2.67
N GLU A 151 4.95 -3.48 2.09
CA GLU A 151 4.93 -2.58 0.94
C GLU A 151 5.49 -1.19 1.24
N PRO A 152 5.09 -0.47 2.30
CA PRO A 152 5.72 0.79 2.68
C PRO A 152 7.22 0.67 2.95
N VAL A 153 7.66 -0.40 3.61
CA VAL A 153 9.08 -0.64 3.87
C VAL A 153 9.84 -0.82 2.56
N LEU A 154 9.27 -1.55 1.59
CA LEU A 154 9.86 -1.70 0.27
C LEU A 154 9.94 -0.36 -0.46
N GLN A 155 8.83 0.38 -0.53
CA GLN A 155 8.80 1.66 -1.24
C GLN A 155 9.74 2.67 -0.60
N ALA A 156 9.77 2.77 0.73
CA ALA A 156 10.74 3.58 1.46
C ALA A 156 12.18 3.15 1.18
N GLY A 157 12.45 1.84 1.10
CA GLY A 157 13.77 1.31 0.75
C GLY A 157 14.22 1.72 -0.67
N VAL A 158 13.33 1.65 -1.66
CA VAL A 158 13.60 2.14 -3.03
C VAL A 158 13.87 3.64 -3.02
N LEU A 159 13.06 4.43 -2.31
CA LEU A 159 13.24 5.88 -2.19
C LEU A 159 14.59 6.23 -1.55
N LEU A 160 14.97 5.52 -0.48
CA LEU A 160 16.26 5.71 0.18
C LEU A 160 17.42 5.33 -0.74
N ALA A 161 17.31 4.23 -1.47
CA ALA A 161 18.35 3.76 -2.39
C ALA A 161 18.57 4.77 -3.54
N VAL A 162 17.50 5.13 -4.24
CA VAL A 162 17.56 6.10 -5.36
C VAL A 162 17.94 7.49 -4.86
N GLY A 163 17.35 7.94 -3.74
CA GLY A 163 17.68 9.23 -3.13
C GLY A 163 19.14 9.33 -2.69
N SER A 164 19.68 8.28 -2.06
CA SER A 164 21.10 8.23 -1.67
C SER A 164 22.02 8.27 -2.89
N TYR A 165 21.68 7.56 -3.96
CA TYR A 165 22.42 7.63 -5.21
C TYR A 165 22.39 9.04 -5.82
N MET A 166 21.23 9.70 -5.83
CA MET A 166 21.10 11.07 -6.34
C MET A 166 21.92 12.06 -5.49
N ILE A 167 21.92 11.93 -4.17
CA ILE A 167 22.75 12.74 -3.28
C ILE A 167 24.24 12.50 -3.57
N TYR A 168 24.64 11.24 -3.76
CA TYR A 168 26.01 10.89 -4.14
C TYR A 168 26.43 11.50 -5.48
N LEU A 169 25.53 11.53 -6.48
CA LEU A 169 25.81 12.13 -7.78
C LEU A 169 26.00 13.64 -7.69
N GLN A 170 25.01 14.36 -7.14
CA GLN A 170 25.08 15.81 -7.01
C GLN A 170 24.10 16.33 -5.95
N PRO A 171 24.56 16.69 -4.74
CA PRO A 171 23.69 17.08 -3.63
C PRO A 171 22.76 18.26 -3.93
N LEU A 172 23.21 19.24 -4.71
CA LEU A 172 22.41 20.43 -5.03
C LEU A 172 21.25 20.12 -5.99
N LEU A 173 21.44 19.21 -6.96
CA LEU A 173 20.35 18.73 -7.81
C LEU A 173 19.41 17.81 -7.00
N ALA A 174 19.94 17.00 -6.10
CA ALA A 174 19.13 16.16 -5.21
C ALA A 174 18.24 17.00 -4.29
N LEU A 175 18.74 18.13 -3.79
CA LEU A 175 17.93 19.06 -3.01
C LEU A 175 16.75 19.63 -3.80
N ALA A 176 16.95 19.95 -5.09
CA ALA A 176 15.86 20.40 -5.96
C ALA A 176 14.79 19.31 -6.15
N VAL A 177 15.20 18.05 -6.26
CA VAL A 177 14.28 16.91 -6.29
C VAL A 177 13.54 16.75 -4.96
N ILE A 178 14.23 16.84 -3.82
CA ILE A 178 13.59 16.77 -2.50
C ILE A 178 12.57 17.90 -2.32
N ALA A 179 12.91 19.11 -2.77
CA ALA A 179 12.04 20.28 -2.67
C ALA A 179 10.70 20.12 -3.43
N VAL A 180 10.63 19.20 -4.39
CA VAL A 180 9.41 18.85 -5.13
C VAL A 180 8.49 17.94 -4.31
N PHE A 181 9.05 17.00 -3.56
CA PHE A 181 8.29 16.01 -2.80
C PHE A 181 7.87 16.51 -1.41
N VAL A 182 8.64 17.41 -0.79
CA VAL A 182 8.31 17.97 0.54
C VAL A 182 6.93 18.65 0.58
N PRO A 183 6.56 19.55 -0.35
CA PRO A 183 5.23 20.14 -0.39
C PRO A 183 4.13 19.08 -0.61
N GLN A 184 4.38 18.06 -1.43
CA GLN A 184 3.43 16.97 -1.66
C GLN A 184 3.19 16.17 -0.37
N ALA A 185 4.23 15.93 0.42
CA ALA A 185 4.15 15.19 1.68
C ALA A 185 3.18 15.84 2.69
N ILE A 186 3.09 17.17 2.66
CA ILE A 186 2.24 17.96 3.56
C ILE A 186 0.85 18.16 2.95
N LEU A 187 0.78 18.50 1.66
CA LEU A 187 -0.46 18.93 1.02
C LEU A 187 -1.37 17.75 0.64
N VAL A 188 -0.81 16.59 0.31
CA VAL A 188 -1.61 15.40 -0.04
C VAL A 188 -2.45 14.90 1.16
N PRO A 189 -1.91 14.71 2.38
CA PRO A 189 -2.70 14.33 3.55
C PRO A 189 -3.85 15.29 3.85
N VAL A 190 -3.63 16.60 3.71
CA VAL A 190 -4.63 17.64 3.96
C VAL A 190 -5.78 17.54 2.96
N LEU A 191 -5.47 17.51 1.67
CA LEU A 191 -6.49 17.40 0.62
C LEU A 191 -7.24 16.07 0.67
N GLN A 192 -6.56 14.96 1.01
CA GLN A 192 -7.24 13.69 1.25
C GLN A 192 -8.13 13.70 2.48
N GLY A 193 -7.76 14.40 3.55
CA GLY A 193 -8.64 14.61 4.71
C GLY A 193 -9.97 15.26 4.30
N LEU A 194 -9.91 16.31 3.46
CA LEU A 194 -11.09 17.01 2.95
C LEU A 194 -11.94 16.14 2.03
N ILE A 195 -11.33 15.33 1.17
CA ILE A 195 -12.04 14.36 0.32
C ILE A 195 -12.73 13.31 1.18
N ASN A 196 -12.04 12.74 2.16
CA ASN A 196 -12.58 11.72 3.04
C ASN A 196 -13.79 12.23 3.84
N GLN A 197 -13.74 13.47 4.36
CA GLN A 197 -14.89 14.09 5.01
C GLN A 197 -16.10 14.21 4.06
N ARG A 198 -15.89 14.62 2.82
CA ARG A 198 -16.97 14.73 1.82
C ARG A 198 -17.53 13.37 1.41
N VAL A 199 -16.68 12.35 1.32
CA VAL A 199 -17.11 10.95 1.09
C VAL A 199 -17.95 10.43 2.25
N LYS A 200 -17.60 10.74 3.51
CA LYS A 200 -18.46 10.41 4.67
C LYS A 200 -19.85 11.03 4.52
N THR A 201 -19.92 12.34 4.25
CA THR A 201 -21.20 13.04 4.04
C THR A 201 -22.03 12.37 2.92
N LYS A 202 -21.38 12.01 1.82
CA LYS A 202 -22.02 11.28 0.71
C LYS A 202 -22.63 9.95 1.19
N ILE A 203 -21.89 9.15 1.95
CA ILE A 203 -22.36 7.86 2.48
C ILE A 203 -23.57 8.05 3.40
N THR A 204 -23.50 9.01 4.33
CA THR A 204 -24.62 9.31 5.24
C THR A 204 -25.88 9.72 4.48
N VAL A 205 -25.75 10.60 3.48
CA VAL A 205 -26.88 11.03 2.64
C VAL A 205 -27.46 9.87 1.83
N MET A 206 -26.62 8.98 1.28
CA MET A 206 -27.04 7.78 0.55
C MET A 206 -27.74 6.75 1.45
N ARG A 207 -27.28 6.58 2.69
CA ARG A 207 -27.88 5.65 3.65
C ARG A 207 -29.29 6.09 4.03
N HIS A 208 -29.49 7.36 4.34
CA HIS A 208 -30.82 7.92 4.60
C HIS A 208 -31.75 7.89 3.40
N LEU A 209 -31.21 8.01 2.17
CA LEU A 209 -32.00 7.80 0.94
C LEU A 209 -32.48 6.34 0.81
N SER A 210 -31.65 5.37 1.21
CA SER A 210 -31.98 3.95 1.13
C SER A 210 -33.02 3.55 2.18
N GLU A 211 -32.89 4.06 3.41
CA GLU A 211 -33.88 3.87 4.50
C GLU A 211 -35.27 4.42 4.12
N GLU A 212 -35.34 5.60 3.50
CA GLU A 212 -36.61 6.21 3.04
C GLU A 212 -37.22 5.55 1.80
N MET A 213 -36.44 4.88 0.96
CA MET A 213 -36.98 4.13 -0.19
C MET A 213 -37.61 2.81 0.23
N VAL A 214 -37.08 2.18 1.30
CA VAL A 214 -37.60 0.95 1.89
C VAL A 214 -38.84 1.23 2.76
N ASP A 215 -38.89 2.38 3.43
CA ASP A 215 -40.06 2.82 4.18
C ASP A 215 -41.12 3.42 3.22
N HIS A 216 -42.01 2.58 2.69
CA HIS A 216 -43.10 2.96 1.78
C HIS A 216 -44.18 3.89 2.41
N SER A 217 -43.88 4.53 3.55
CA SER A 217 -44.89 5.09 4.45
C SER A 217 -45.15 6.60 4.30
N SER A 218 -44.52 7.31 3.34
CA SER A 218 -44.95 8.70 3.02
C SER A 218 -44.47 9.22 1.66
N PRO A 219 -45.38 9.69 0.79
CA PRO A 219 -45.01 10.38 -0.44
C PRO A 219 -44.50 11.79 -0.11
N LYS A 220 -43.20 11.94 0.17
CA LYS A 220 -42.57 13.26 0.37
C LYS A 220 -42.58 14.05 -0.95
N SER A 221 -42.86 15.35 -0.88
CA SER A 221 -43.08 16.17 -2.08
C SER A 221 -41.87 16.15 -3.04
N PRO A 222 -42.09 16.23 -4.37
CA PRO A 222 -41.02 16.20 -5.38
C PRO A 222 -39.90 17.22 -5.14
N LYS A 223 -40.22 18.35 -4.48
CA LYS A 223 -39.26 19.41 -4.11
C LYS A 223 -38.22 18.93 -3.10
N HIS A 224 -38.59 18.05 -2.16
CA HIS A 224 -37.67 17.51 -1.15
C HIS A 224 -36.71 16.48 -1.76
N GLN A 225 -37.17 15.66 -2.71
CA GLN A 225 -36.29 14.75 -3.47
C GLN A 225 -35.31 15.53 -4.36
N ALA A 226 -35.78 16.56 -5.08
CA ALA A 226 -34.94 17.40 -5.93
C ALA A 226 -33.82 18.12 -5.14
N ALA A 227 -34.14 18.69 -3.96
CA ALA A 227 -33.16 19.34 -3.10
C ALA A 227 -32.07 18.37 -2.60
N ARG A 228 -32.43 17.10 -2.36
CA ARG A 228 -31.50 16.08 -1.89
C ARG A 228 -30.60 15.54 -3.02
N VAL A 229 -31.14 15.36 -4.23
CA VAL A 229 -30.35 15.08 -5.44
C VAL A 229 -29.37 16.20 -5.72
N GLN A 230 -29.80 17.47 -5.59
CA GLN A 230 -28.92 18.62 -5.75
C GLN A 230 -27.78 18.65 -4.70
N ARG A 231 -28.07 18.27 -3.45
CA ARG A 231 -27.06 18.15 -2.39
C ARG A 231 -26.05 17.04 -2.66
N LEU A 232 -26.51 15.91 -3.22
CA LEU A 232 -25.64 14.81 -3.63
C LEU A 232 -24.74 15.24 -4.81
N PHE A 233 -25.32 15.92 -5.80
CA PHE A 233 -24.57 16.49 -6.93
C PHE A 233 -23.49 17.48 -6.47
N SER A 234 -23.84 18.45 -5.62
CA SER A 234 -22.87 19.44 -5.13
C SER A 234 -21.76 18.80 -4.30
N THR A 235 -22.09 17.79 -3.48
CA THR A 235 -21.11 17.01 -2.72
C THR A 235 -20.17 16.25 -3.67
N ASN A 236 -20.69 15.55 -4.68
CA ASN A 236 -19.87 14.86 -5.67
C ASN A 236 -18.96 15.82 -6.45
N MET A 237 -19.50 16.95 -6.90
CA MET A 237 -18.74 17.97 -7.62
C MET A 237 -17.59 18.53 -6.76
N SER A 238 -17.85 18.72 -5.46
CA SER A 238 -16.85 19.17 -4.51
C SER A 238 -15.72 18.13 -4.31
N ILE A 239 -16.05 16.83 -4.30
CA ILE A 239 -15.05 15.74 -4.27
C ILE A 239 -14.22 15.75 -5.55
N TYR A 240 -14.86 15.86 -6.72
CA TYR A 240 -14.15 15.91 -8.00
C TYR A 240 -13.20 17.09 -8.09
N LYS A 241 -13.64 18.30 -7.70
CA LYS A 241 -12.77 19.48 -7.67
C LYS A 241 -11.51 19.23 -6.84
N LEU A 242 -11.65 18.72 -5.60
CA LEU A 242 -10.49 18.41 -4.76
C LEU A 242 -9.60 17.34 -5.37
N LYS A 243 -10.17 16.25 -5.90
CA LYS A 243 -9.41 15.15 -6.52
C LYS A 243 -8.59 15.64 -7.71
N TYR A 244 -9.21 16.38 -8.63
CA TYR A 244 -8.51 16.88 -9.81
C TYR A 244 -7.53 18.01 -9.49
N SER A 245 -7.80 18.84 -8.48
CA SER A 245 -6.82 19.81 -7.96
C SER A 245 -5.60 19.11 -7.35
N LEU A 246 -5.80 18.01 -6.61
CA LEU A 246 -4.71 17.21 -6.07
C LEU A 246 -3.86 16.58 -7.18
N ASN A 247 -4.49 15.96 -8.18
CA ASN A 247 -3.79 15.38 -9.33
C ASN A 247 -3.00 16.45 -10.10
N PHE A 248 -3.62 17.60 -10.35
CA PHE A 248 -2.96 18.74 -11.00
C PHE A 248 -1.73 19.19 -10.22
N LEU A 249 -1.86 19.34 -8.90
CA LEU A 249 -0.75 19.75 -8.04
C LEU A 249 0.38 18.72 -8.05
N MET A 250 0.08 17.42 -7.95
CA MET A 250 1.13 16.38 -8.01
C MET A 250 1.88 16.43 -9.34
N ASN A 251 1.15 16.55 -10.45
CA ASN A 251 1.75 16.67 -11.77
C ASN A 251 2.54 17.98 -11.93
N LEU A 252 2.05 19.10 -11.40
CA LEU A 252 2.74 20.39 -11.42
C LEU A 252 4.05 20.31 -10.64
N MET A 253 4.03 19.74 -9.43
CA MET A 253 5.24 19.54 -8.62
C MET A 253 6.25 18.68 -9.38
N PHE A 254 5.80 17.58 -10.00
CA PHE A 254 6.67 16.73 -10.82
C PHE A 254 7.33 17.49 -11.98
N GLN A 255 6.55 18.31 -12.71
CA GLN A 255 7.07 19.16 -13.78
C GLN A 255 8.03 20.25 -13.27
N LEU A 256 7.78 20.82 -12.10
CA LEU A 256 8.72 21.74 -11.45
C LEU A 256 10.03 21.03 -11.08
N GLY A 257 9.98 19.74 -10.76
CA GLY A 257 11.17 18.92 -10.58
C GLY A 257 12.01 18.81 -11.83
N TYR A 258 11.39 18.55 -12.99
CA TYR A 258 12.11 18.60 -14.26
C TYR A 258 12.65 19.98 -14.57
N ALA A 259 11.86 21.04 -14.37
CA ALA A 259 12.32 22.40 -14.58
C ALA A 259 13.55 22.72 -13.69
N GLY A 260 13.54 22.30 -12.43
CA GLY A 260 14.67 22.44 -11.51
C GLY A 260 15.91 21.65 -11.96
N ILE A 261 15.74 20.40 -12.37
CA ILE A 261 16.83 19.56 -12.90
C ILE A 261 17.42 20.18 -14.17
N PHE A 262 16.59 20.64 -15.10
CA PHE A 262 17.08 21.28 -16.33
C PHE A 262 17.77 22.61 -16.07
N ALA A 263 17.22 23.47 -15.22
CA ALA A 263 17.81 24.77 -14.91
C ALA A 263 19.14 24.63 -14.16
N LEU A 264 19.16 23.88 -13.05
CA LEU A 264 20.35 23.69 -12.24
C LEU A 264 21.36 22.78 -12.92
N GLY A 265 20.89 21.67 -13.51
CA GLY A 265 21.73 20.74 -14.23
C GLY A 265 22.35 21.37 -15.47
N GLY A 266 21.56 22.09 -16.27
CA GLY A 266 22.07 22.84 -17.42
C GLY A 266 23.12 23.88 -17.03
N TYR A 267 22.88 24.65 -15.95
CA TYR A 267 23.88 25.57 -15.40
C TYR A 267 25.19 24.85 -15.01
N TYR A 268 25.10 23.69 -14.36
CA TYR A 268 26.29 22.93 -13.95
C TYR A 268 27.02 22.27 -15.12
N VAL A 269 26.30 21.86 -16.17
CA VAL A 269 26.92 21.34 -17.40
C VAL A 269 27.67 22.45 -18.12
N ILE A 270 27.07 23.63 -18.27
CA ILE A 270 27.71 24.79 -18.94
C ILE A 270 28.94 25.26 -18.16
N THR A 271 28.89 25.22 -16.83
CA THR A 271 30.04 25.57 -15.97
C THR A 271 31.05 24.43 -15.81
N GLY A 272 30.86 23.30 -16.49
CA GLY A 272 31.79 22.16 -16.49
C GLY A 272 31.89 21.41 -15.16
N LYS A 273 30.93 21.58 -14.24
CA LYS A 273 30.95 20.92 -12.92
C LYS A 273 30.37 19.51 -12.96
N ILE A 274 29.47 19.23 -13.89
CA ILE A 274 28.88 17.91 -14.09
C ILE A 274 28.78 17.61 -15.59
N GLU A 275 28.72 16.34 -15.94
CA GLU A 275 28.47 15.89 -17.30
C GLU A 275 26.96 15.78 -17.58
N ILE A 276 26.57 15.85 -18.86
CA ILE A 276 25.15 15.82 -19.26
C ILE A 276 24.46 14.51 -18.86
N GLY A 277 25.17 13.38 -18.81
CA GLY A 277 24.62 12.11 -18.34
C GLY A 277 24.18 12.19 -16.89
N THR A 278 24.78 13.06 -16.07
CA THR A 278 24.32 13.28 -14.69
C THR A 278 22.91 13.86 -14.70
N VAL A 279 22.62 14.86 -15.56
CA VAL A 279 21.28 15.44 -15.71
C VAL A 279 20.27 14.37 -16.15
N VAL A 280 20.65 13.50 -17.09
CA VAL A 280 19.80 12.38 -17.54
C VAL A 280 19.53 11.40 -16.40
N ALA A 281 20.54 11.05 -15.60
CA ALA A 281 20.37 10.20 -14.43
C ALA A 281 19.42 10.80 -13.39
N PHE A 282 19.43 12.13 -13.22
CA PHE A 282 18.48 12.83 -12.36
C PHE A 282 17.04 12.78 -12.88
N ILE A 283 16.83 12.93 -14.19
CA ILE A 283 15.51 12.80 -14.84
C ILE A 283 14.97 11.37 -14.66
N ALA A 284 15.81 10.37 -14.92
CA ALA A 284 15.46 8.97 -14.73
C ALA A 284 15.20 8.64 -13.25
N GLY A 285 16.04 9.16 -12.34
CA GLY A 285 15.88 9.02 -10.89
C GLY A 285 14.59 9.64 -10.37
N LEU A 286 14.24 10.85 -10.84
CA LEU A 286 12.99 11.52 -10.49
C LEU A 286 11.76 10.68 -10.88
N ASN A 287 11.74 10.10 -12.09
CA ASN A 287 10.69 9.16 -12.49
C ASN A 287 10.64 7.94 -11.56
N LYS A 288 11.80 7.34 -11.29
CA LYS A 288 11.90 6.13 -10.45
C LYS A 288 11.45 6.35 -9.00
N VAL A 289 11.56 7.58 -8.51
CA VAL A 289 11.08 8.02 -7.19
C VAL A 289 9.56 8.28 -7.16
N SER A 290 8.96 8.69 -8.28
CA SER A 290 7.54 9.08 -8.33
C SER A 290 6.59 7.93 -8.01
N ASP A 291 6.83 6.73 -8.56
CA ASP A 291 5.92 5.59 -8.35
C ASP A 291 5.92 5.10 -6.89
N PRO A 292 7.09 4.85 -6.26
CA PRO A 292 7.16 4.50 -4.84
C PRO A 292 6.56 5.57 -3.92
N TRP A 293 6.77 6.85 -4.26
CA TRP A 293 6.18 7.96 -3.53
C TRP A 293 4.65 7.93 -3.58
N GLY A 294 4.07 7.78 -4.77
CA GLY A 294 2.64 7.63 -4.96
C GLY A 294 2.07 6.45 -4.16
N ALA A 295 2.75 5.31 -4.17
CA ALA A 295 2.35 4.12 -3.43
C ALA A 295 2.36 4.35 -1.89
N LEU A 296 3.35 5.07 -1.34
CA LEU A 296 3.36 5.43 0.08
C LEU A 296 2.21 6.38 0.45
N VAL A 297 1.94 7.33 -0.43
CA VAL A 297 0.82 8.28 -0.28
C VAL A 297 -0.52 7.55 -0.29
N ASP A 298 -0.72 6.62 -1.24
CA ASP A 298 -1.92 5.80 -1.33
C ASP A 298 -2.07 4.85 -0.13
N TRP A 299 -0.98 4.23 0.32
CA TRP A 299 -0.98 3.42 1.54
C TRP A 299 -1.39 4.25 2.77
N TYR A 300 -0.82 5.44 2.93
CA TYR A 300 -1.20 6.35 4.01
C TYR A 300 -2.68 6.74 3.92
N ARG A 301 -3.18 7.02 2.71
CA ARG A 301 -4.59 7.31 2.46
C ARG A 301 -5.48 6.16 2.92
N ASP A 302 -5.15 4.93 2.54
CA ASP A 302 -5.96 3.75 2.84
C ASP A 302 -5.96 3.42 4.34
N LEU A 303 -4.82 3.63 5.02
CA LEU A 303 -4.72 3.54 6.48
C LEU A 303 -5.67 4.51 7.18
N ARG A 304 -5.71 5.78 6.73
CA ARG A 304 -6.57 6.82 7.33
C ARG A 304 -8.05 6.55 7.09
N VAL A 305 -8.43 6.04 5.92
CA VAL A 305 -9.81 5.61 5.63
C VAL A 305 -10.21 4.45 6.55
N THR A 306 -9.31 3.50 6.77
CA THR A 306 -9.57 2.33 7.63
C THR A 306 -9.72 2.72 9.09
N GLN A 307 -8.85 3.59 9.62
CA GLN A 307 -8.96 4.13 10.99
C GLN A 307 -10.32 4.80 11.23
N VAL A 308 -10.75 5.61 10.27
CA VAL A 308 -12.03 6.29 10.30
C VAL A 308 -13.23 5.31 10.31
N LYS A 309 -13.18 4.25 9.49
CA LYS A 309 -14.24 3.24 9.45
C LYS A 309 -14.31 2.47 10.77
N TYR A 310 -13.15 2.15 11.34
CA TYR A 310 -13.05 1.50 12.64
C TYR A 310 -13.63 2.36 13.78
N GLU A 311 -13.32 3.67 13.81
CA GLU A 311 -13.91 4.61 14.78
C GLU A 311 -15.45 4.65 14.68
N LEU A 312 -16.00 4.70 13.46
CA LEU A 312 -17.45 4.71 13.23
C LEU A 312 -18.13 3.42 13.73
N ILE A 313 -17.49 2.25 13.55
CA ILE A 313 -18.01 0.97 14.04
C ILE A 313 -17.95 0.92 15.57
N ARG A 314 -16.81 1.31 16.15
CA ARG A 314 -16.63 1.37 17.61
C ARG A 314 -17.67 2.26 18.28
N ASP A 315 -17.89 3.45 17.73
CA ASP A 315 -18.82 4.43 18.29
C ASP A 315 -20.29 3.98 18.12
N ALA A 316 -20.62 3.24 17.05
CA ALA A 316 -21.93 2.62 16.87
C ALA A 316 -22.18 1.48 17.89
N SER A 317 -21.19 0.61 18.13
CA SER A 317 -21.29 -0.44 19.16
C SER A 317 -21.33 0.08 20.60
N ALA A 318 -20.86 1.31 20.85
CA ALA A 318 -20.96 1.98 22.15
C ALA A 318 -22.36 2.57 22.42
N LEU A 319 -23.16 2.82 21.38
CA LEU A 319 -24.53 3.33 21.50
C LEU A 319 -25.55 2.21 21.81
N ASP A 320 -25.28 0.98 21.39
CA ASP A 320 -26.13 -0.21 21.67
C ASP A 320 -25.99 -0.75 23.11
N GLN A 321 -24.99 -0.30 23.86
CA GLN A 321 -24.77 -0.71 25.26
C GLN A 321 -25.41 0.22 26.30
N ARG A 322 -26.22 1.20 25.88
CA ARG A 322 -27.07 1.92 26.85
C ARG A 322 -28.21 0.99 27.24
N PRO A 323 -28.32 0.57 28.51
CA PRO A 323 -29.46 -0.23 28.93
C PRO A 323 -30.71 0.58 28.62
N SER A 324 -31.66 -0.04 27.93
CA SER A 324 -33.04 0.37 27.97
C SER A 324 -33.43 0.44 29.44
N SER A 325 -33.41 1.63 30.03
CA SER A 325 -34.13 1.90 31.27
C SER A 325 -35.61 1.74 30.90
N GLY A 326 -36.05 0.49 30.95
CA GLY A 326 -37.44 0.11 30.85
C GLY A 326 -38.21 0.88 31.90
N GLY A 327 -39.34 1.45 31.48
CA GLY A 327 -40.35 1.88 32.42
C GLY A 327 -40.79 0.69 33.27
N ALA A 328 -40.80 0.89 34.58
CA ALA A 328 -41.67 0.22 35.54
C ALA A 328 -41.59 0.96 36.88
N ASN A 329 -42.28 2.10 36.97
CA ASN A 329 -43.23 2.44 38.04
C ASN A 329 -43.90 3.77 37.73
#